data_AF-A0A521HXD1-F1
#
_entry.id   AF-A0A521HXD1-F1
#
_cell.length_a   1.000
_cell.length_b   1.000
_cell.length_c   1.000
_cell.angle_alpha   90.00
_cell.angle_beta   90.00
_cell.angle_gamma   90.00
#
_symmetry.space_group_name_H-M   'P 1'
#
loop_
_entity.id
_entity.type
_entity.pdbx_description
1 polymer ?
#
loop_
_entity_poly.entity_id
_entity_poly.type
_entity_poly.pdbx_seq_one_letter_code
_entity_poly.pdbx_strand_id
1 'polypeptide(L)'
;MAAVMDSLTQTITPQLTKQIGEMLGMDDSQVTQGINIAAPLVLAALGNKVSTAKGADEVLGSLKHNVANPVDAAVNGESDALLQKLFGIGAPKAASWIENTIGIRIAPLLPFAAPLVMRALQNETKSQALDSAGLTALLKKENETYASAQPQLASEINAALDASANVNERAARLRAQFTDAEWNTLATTPALAGYAVMMSSLSGPVGINKEMAALLEAMVDYGSAAEPDSLVGIVSREVTTPEQITALGANRENALNLTRDACLEALRILTEKETHAETLAYKAFVVNVATRVASAAIDGGVMSIGGKPITEEEQMTLDLIAAALAYQP
;
A
#
# COMPACT_ATOMS: atom_id res chain seq x y z
N MET A 1 -26.12 5.43 22.09
CA MET A 1 -24.92 5.55 21.24
C MET A 1 -24.85 4.31 20.36
N ALA A 2 -23.98 4.31 19.36
CA ALA A 2 -23.82 3.20 18.42
C ALA A 2 -23.07 2.07 19.16
N ALA A 3 -23.60 0.85 19.18
CA ALA A 3 -23.10 -0.26 20.01
C ALA A 3 -21.64 -0.61 19.70
N VAL A 4 -21.26 -0.51 18.41
CA VAL A 4 -19.89 -0.76 17.96
C VAL A 4 -18.96 0.36 18.44
N MET A 5 -19.43 1.61 18.40
CA MET A 5 -18.65 2.75 18.87
C MET A 5 -18.48 2.73 20.40
N ASP A 6 -19.49 2.29 21.15
CA ASP A 6 -19.39 2.10 22.59
C ASP A 6 -18.34 1.02 22.92
N SER A 7 -18.38 -0.12 22.22
CA SER A 7 -17.38 -1.20 22.33
C SER A 7 -15.96 -0.72 21.98
N LEU A 8 -15.83 0.16 20.98
CA LEU A 8 -14.56 0.81 20.61
C LEU A 8 -14.01 1.69 21.73
N THR A 9 -14.84 2.52 22.36
CA THR A 9 -14.37 3.39 23.46
C THR A 9 -13.83 2.59 24.65
N GLN A 10 -14.40 1.42 24.93
CA GLN A 10 -13.88 0.52 25.97
C GLN A 10 -12.53 -0.11 25.59
N THR A 11 -12.27 -0.20 24.29
CA THR A 11 -11.12 -0.87 23.72
C THR A 11 -9.91 0.07 23.55
N ILE A 12 -10.17 1.37 23.32
CA ILE A 12 -9.15 2.41 23.24
C ILE A 12 -8.71 2.77 24.66
N THR A 13 -7.70 2.06 25.16
CA THR A 13 -7.12 2.32 26.48
C THR A 13 -6.03 3.40 26.42
N PRO A 14 -5.76 4.13 27.52
CA PRO A 14 -4.65 5.09 27.57
C PRO A 14 -3.30 4.45 27.22
N GLN A 15 -3.10 3.18 27.59
CA GLN A 15 -1.89 2.43 27.25
C GLN A 15 -1.75 2.24 25.73
N LEU A 16 -2.85 1.89 25.04
CA LEU A 16 -2.85 1.72 23.59
C LEU A 16 -2.60 3.05 22.88
N THR A 17 -3.26 4.13 23.33
CA THR A 17 -3.06 5.48 22.78
C THR A 17 -1.60 5.91 22.89
N LYS A 18 -0.98 5.70 24.06
CA LYS A 18 0.42 6.02 24.30
C LYS A 18 1.37 5.21 23.40
N GLN A 19 1.12 3.90 23.25
CA GLN A 19 1.92 3.04 22.38
C GLN A 19 1.87 3.49 20.92
N ILE A 20 0.67 3.80 20.41
CA ILE A 20 0.48 4.31 19.05
C ILE A 20 1.18 5.68 18.90
N GLY A 21 1.07 6.55 19.91
CA GLY A 21 1.73 7.85 19.93
C GLY A 21 3.25 7.75 19.86
N GLU A 22 3.85 6.87 20.65
CA GLU A 22 5.29 6.60 20.64
C GLU A 22 5.77 6.05 19.28
N MET A 23 4.98 5.17 18.65
CA MET A 23 5.32 4.61 17.33
C MET A 23 5.23 5.64 16.20
N LEU A 24 4.22 6.50 16.24
CA LEU A 24 3.91 7.44 15.14
C LEU A 24 4.51 8.84 15.34
N GLY A 25 5.13 9.10 16.50
CA GLY A 25 5.57 10.44 16.88
C GLY A 25 4.40 11.41 17.03
N MET A 26 3.26 10.92 17.53
CA MET A 26 2.03 11.68 17.73
C MET A 26 1.73 11.81 19.23
N ASP A 27 1.14 12.93 19.63
CA ASP A 27 0.65 13.07 21.01
C ASP A 27 -0.66 12.31 21.24
N ASP A 28 -0.99 12.04 22.51
CA ASP A 28 -2.18 11.27 22.88
C ASP A 28 -3.47 11.91 22.34
N SER A 29 -3.54 13.24 22.26
CA SER A 29 -4.71 13.96 21.74
C SER A 29 -4.87 13.72 20.24
N GLN A 30 -3.78 13.82 19.48
CA GLN A 30 -3.77 13.54 18.04
C GLN A 30 -4.18 12.10 17.74
N VAL A 31 -3.67 11.13 18.52
CA VAL A 31 -4.04 9.71 18.37
C VAL A 31 -5.52 9.51 18.68
N THR A 32 -6.02 10.01 19.80
CA THR A 32 -7.44 9.87 20.16
C THR A 32 -8.36 10.53 19.14
N GLN A 33 -8.07 11.77 18.73
CA GLN A 33 -8.88 12.49 17.74
C GLN A 33 -8.87 11.77 16.39
N GLY A 34 -7.71 11.32 15.93
CA GLY A 34 -7.58 10.64 14.65
C GLY A 34 -8.25 9.26 14.65
N ILE A 35 -8.17 8.48 15.73
CA ILE A 35 -8.91 7.21 15.85
C ILE A 35 -10.42 7.45 15.85
N ASN A 36 -10.91 8.50 16.52
CA ASN A 36 -12.32 8.86 16.54
C ASN A 36 -12.90 9.25 15.17
N ILE A 37 -12.04 9.56 14.19
CA ILE A 37 -12.43 9.82 12.80
C ILE A 37 -12.16 8.59 11.91
N ALA A 38 -11.03 7.92 12.10
CA ALA A 38 -10.65 6.73 11.35
C ALA A 38 -11.60 5.56 11.60
N ALA A 39 -12.10 5.37 12.83
CA ALA A 39 -13.00 4.27 13.16
C ALA A 39 -14.36 4.38 12.43
N PRO A 40 -15.06 5.54 12.44
CA PRO A 40 -16.24 5.74 11.59
C PRO A 40 -15.97 5.58 10.10
N LEU A 41 -14.81 6.01 9.59
CA LEU A 41 -14.43 5.80 8.19
C LEU A 41 -14.31 4.31 7.84
N VAL A 42 -13.64 3.53 8.69
CA VAL A 42 -13.55 2.06 8.54
C VAL A 42 -14.92 1.41 8.66
N LEU A 43 -15.76 1.84 9.61
CA LEU A 43 -17.11 1.32 9.81
C LEU A 43 -17.99 1.58 8.58
N ALA A 44 -17.88 2.77 7.98
CA ALA A 44 -18.58 3.12 6.75
C ALA A 44 -18.06 2.30 5.55
N ALA A 45 -16.74 2.08 5.44
CA ALA A 45 -16.15 1.20 4.42
C ALA A 45 -16.64 -0.26 4.54
N LEU A 46 -16.70 -0.77 5.78
CA LEU A 46 -17.28 -2.08 6.07
C LEU A 46 -18.76 -2.13 5.71
N GLY A 47 -19.52 -1.09 6.07
CA GLY A 47 -20.93 -0.94 5.70
C GLY A 47 -21.15 -1.00 4.18
N ASN A 48 -20.28 -0.35 3.42
CA ASN A 48 -20.29 -0.44 1.96
C ASN A 48 -19.94 -1.86 1.48
N LYS A 49 -18.92 -2.50 2.04
CA LYS A 49 -18.52 -3.87 1.68
C LYS A 49 -19.64 -4.90 1.91
N VAL A 50 -20.30 -4.85 3.06
CA VAL A 50 -21.38 -5.79 3.44
C VAL A 50 -22.72 -5.49 2.76
N SER A 51 -22.80 -4.43 1.94
CA SER A 51 -23.98 -4.16 1.11
C SER A 51 -24.20 -5.24 0.04
N THR A 52 -23.17 -6.05 -0.24
CA THR A 52 -23.25 -7.22 -1.11
C THR A 52 -23.26 -8.51 -0.30
N ALA A 53 -23.99 -9.54 -0.75
CA ALA A 53 -24.04 -10.84 -0.06
C ALA A 53 -22.64 -11.45 0.12
N LYS A 54 -21.82 -11.42 -0.95
CA LYS A 54 -20.44 -11.90 -0.91
C LYS A 54 -19.59 -11.13 0.10
N GLY A 55 -19.69 -9.80 0.14
CA GLY A 55 -18.94 -8.98 1.08
C GLY A 55 -19.37 -9.20 2.53
N ALA A 56 -20.65 -9.42 2.79
CA ALA A 56 -21.16 -9.78 4.11
C ALA A 56 -20.58 -11.12 4.60
N ASP A 57 -20.54 -12.13 3.73
CA ASP A 57 -19.95 -13.44 4.04
C ASP A 57 -18.44 -13.37 4.25
N GLU A 58 -17.72 -12.57 3.46
CA GLU A 58 -16.26 -12.33 3.60
C GLU A 58 -15.92 -11.66 4.94
N VAL A 59 -16.66 -10.62 5.31
CA VAL A 59 -16.47 -9.92 6.59
C VAL A 59 -16.83 -10.85 7.75
N LEU A 60 -17.98 -11.52 7.70
CA LEU A 60 -18.39 -12.47 8.74
C LEU A 60 -17.38 -13.61 8.90
N GLY A 61 -16.87 -14.16 7.78
CA GLY A 61 -15.80 -15.16 7.79
C GLY A 61 -14.54 -14.65 8.49
N SER A 62 -14.13 -13.42 8.20
CA SER A 62 -12.98 -12.77 8.85
C SER A 62 -13.20 -12.59 10.36
N LEU A 63 -14.42 -12.26 10.80
CA LEU A 63 -14.78 -12.10 12.22
C LEU A 63 -14.81 -13.42 13.00
N LYS A 64 -14.85 -14.59 12.34
CA LYS A 64 -14.79 -15.89 13.02
C LYS A 64 -13.38 -16.22 13.53
N HIS A 65 -12.35 -15.63 12.93
CA HIS A 65 -10.96 -15.78 13.37
C HIS A 65 -10.63 -14.76 14.47
N ASN A 66 -9.61 -15.04 15.27
CA ASN A 66 -9.19 -14.08 16.31
C ASN A 66 -8.62 -12.83 15.63
N VAL A 67 -9.16 -11.66 15.96
CA VAL A 67 -8.61 -10.39 15.46
C VAL A 67 -7.34 -10.12 16.27
N ALA A 68 -6.21 -9.98 15.59
CA ALA A 68 -4.93 -9.69 16.25
C ALA A 68 -4.99 -8.37 17.04
N ASN A 69 -4.08 -8.21 17.99
CA ASN A 69 -3.92 -6.93 18.68
C ASN A 69 -3.66 -5.84 17.62
N PRO A 70 -4.31 -4.67 17.69
CA PRO A 70 -4.10 -3.58 16.73
C PRO A 70 -2.64 -3.20 16.49
N VAL A 71 -1.79 -3.28 17.52
CA VAL A 71 -0.36 -3.01 17.40
C VAL A 71 0.34 -4.12 16.61
N ASP A 72 0.12 -5.37 16.97
CA ASP A 72 0.72 -6.53 16.27
C ASP A 72 0.25 -6.59 14.82
N ALA A 73 -1.03 -6.33 14.57
CA ALA A 73 -1.62 -6.31 13.24
C ALA A 73 -0.99 -5.24 12.34
N ALA A 74 -0.74 -4.05 12.90
CA ALA A 74 -0.09 -2.95 12.19
C ALA A 74 1.38 -3.25 11.91
N VAL A 75 2.11 -3.80 12.89
CA VAL A 75 3.54 -4.12 12.75
C VAL A 75 3.78 -5.30 11.80
N ASN A 76 2.89 -6.29 11.80
CA ASN A 76 3.02 -7.49 10.97
C ASN A 76 2.39 -7.35 9.57
N GLY A 77 1.88 -6.17 9.20
CA GLY A 77 1.27 -5.92 7.88
C GLY A 77 -0.13 -6.55 7.68
N GLU A 78 -0.71 -7.16 8.72
CA GLU A 78 -2.08 -7.72 8.65
C GLU A 78 -3.13 -6.62 8.41
N SER A 79 -2.87 -5.44 8.96
CA SER A 79 -3.73 -4.27 8.78
C SER A 79 -3.76 -3.76 7.35
N ASP A 80 -2.65 -3.86 6.61
CA ASP A 80 -2.59 -3.40 5.21
C ASP A 80 -3.45 -4.28 4.31
N ALA A 81 -3.39 -5.60 4.52
CA ALA A 81 -4.26 -6.54 3.82
C ALA A 81 -5.76 -6.28 4.11
N LEU A 82 -6.09 -5.90 5.35
CA LEU A 82 -7.45 -5.50 5.71
C LEU A 82 -7.86 -4.19 5.02
N LEU A 83 -7.02 -3.15 5.08
CA LEU A 83 -7.28 -1.87 4.43
C LEU A 83 -7.43 -2.03 2.92
N GLN A 84 -6.60 -2.84 2.27
CA GLN A 84 -6.70 -3.16 0.85
C GLN A 84 -8.04 -3.86 0.53
N LYS A 85 -8.55 -4.74 1.39
CA LYS A 85 -9.87 -5.38 1.20
C LYS A 85 -11.04 -4.40 1.32
N LEU A 86 -10.89 -3.39 2.17
CA LEU A 86 -11.94 -2.40 2.48
C LEU A 86 -11.97 -1.25 1.49
N PHE A 87 -10.81 -0.67 1.19
CA PHE A 87 -10.67 0.54 0.40
C PHE A 87 -10.06 0.28 -0.98
N GLY A 88 -9.55 -0.92 -1.24
CA GLY A 88 -8.71 -1.16 -2.41
C GLY A 88 -7.43 -0.33 -2.34
N ILE A 89 -6.94 0.09 -3.49
CA ILE A 89 -5.78 0.98 -3.59
C ILE A 89 -6.12 2.44 -3.21
N GLY A 90 -7.40 2.76 -3.02
CA GLY A 90 -7.91 4.10 -2.72
C GLY A 90 -7.80 4.55 -1.27
N ALA A 91 -7.32 3.69 -0.35
CA ALA A 91 -7.17 4.03 1.08
C ALA A 91 -6.41 5.35 1.32
N PRO A 92 -5.27 5.61 0.64
CA PRO A 92 -4.55 6.88 0.81
C PRO A 92 -5.42 8.08 0.42
N LYS A 93 -6.24 7.96 -0.63
CA LYS A 93 -7.10 9.05 -1.09
C LYS A 93 -8.22 9.36 -0.10
N ALA A 94 -8.82 8.33 0.51
CA ALA A 94 -9.80 8.53 1.59
C ALA A 94 -9.14 9.26 2.78
N ALA A 95 -7.94 8.83 3.18
CA ALA A 95 -7.22 9.45 4.29
C ALA A 95 -6.85 10.91 3.99
N SER A 96 -6.32 11.21 2.81
CA SER A 96 -5.98 12.56 2.38
C SER A 96 -7.22 13.46 2.23
N TRP A 97 -8.36 12.92 1.79
CA TRP A 97 -9.62 13.67 1.77
C TRP A 97 -9.98 14.18 3.17
N ILE A 98 -9.98 13.27 4.14
CA ILE A 98 -10.27 13.60 5.54
C ILE A 98 -9.25 14.60 6.09
N GLU A 99 -7.96 14.40 5.85
CA GLU A 99 -6.92 15.33 6.29
C GLU A 99 -7.12 16.73 5.70
N ASN A 100 -7.43 16.82 4.41
CA ASN A 100 -7.60 18.11 3.72
C ASN A 100 -8.88 18.85 4.14
N THR A 101 -9.96 18.12 4.44
CA THR A 101 -11.23 18.75 4.80
C THR A 101 -11.39 18.99 6.30
N ILE A 102 -10.86 18.08 7.13
CA ILE A 102 -11.03 18.09 8.59
C ILE A 102 -9.79 18.64 9.29
N GLY A 103 -8.63 18.65 8.63
CA GLY A 103 -7.36 19.09 9.21
C GLY A 103 -6.75 18.07 10.17
N ILE A 104 -7.23 16.82 10.18
CA ILE A 104 -6.74 15.75 11.05
C ILE A 104 -6.15 14.63 10.20
N ARG A 105 -4.85 14.39 10.38
CA ARG A 105 -4.09 13.35 9.69
C ARG A 105 -4.45 11.97 10.23
N ILE A 106 -5.22 11.21 9.46
CA ILE A 106 -5.68 9.86 9.84
C ILE A 106 -4.95 8.71 9.13
N ALA A 107 -4.20 8.99 8.05
CA ALA A 107 -3.49 7.98 7.28
C ALA A 107 -2.65 7.00 8.14
N PRO A 108 -1.79 7.46 9.06
CA PRO A 108 -0.97 6.55 9.88
C PRO A 108 -1.79 5.84 10.98
N LEU A 109 -3.04 6.25 11.22
CA LEU A 109 -3.91 5.68 12.24
C LEU A 109 -4.86 4.62 11.67
N LEU A 110 -5.08 4.58 10.36
CA LEU A 110 -5.92 3.59 9.70
C LEU A 110 -5.49 2.14 10.00
N PRO A 111 -4.18 1.79 10.00
CA PRO A 111 -3.74 0.44 10.34
C PRO A 111 -4.10 -0.01 11.76
N PHE A 112 -4.34 0.93 12.68
CA PHE A 112 -4.77 0.64 14.06
C PHE A 112 -6.29 0.67 14.19
N ALA A 113 -6.96 1.61 13.51
CA ALA A 113 -8.41 1.74 13.54
C ALA A 113 -9.12 0.53 12.93
N ALA A 114 -8.60 -0.02 11.84
CA ALA A 114 -9.20 -1.17 11.16
C ALA A 114 -9.37 -2.40 12.07
N PRO A 115 -8.31 -2.93 12.72
CA PRO A 115 -8.45 -4.06 13.65
C PRO A 115 -9.26 -3.70 14.91
N LEU A 116 -9.23 -2.44 15.38
CA LEU A 116 -10.08 -2.00 16.49
C LEU A 116 -11.57 -2.14 16.16
N VAL A 117 -12.00 -1.64 15.00
CA VAL A 117 -13.39 -1.72 14.53
C VAL A 117 -13.79 -3.19 14.29
N MET A 118 -12.91 -3.97 13.67
CA MET A 118 -13.15 -5.41 13.48
C MET A 118 -13.34 -6.16 14.80
N ARG A 119 -12.55 -5.83 15.82
CA ARG A 119 -12.70 -6.44 17.15
C ARG A 119 -14.00 -6.03 17.84
N ALA A 120 -14.38 -4.75 17.76
CA ALA A 120 -15.66 -4.28 18.28
C ALA A 120 -16.83 -5.00 17.59
N LEU A 121 -16.79 -5.14 16.26
CA LEU A 121 -17.77 -5.91 15.49
C LEU A 121 -17.78 -7.39 15.82
N GLN A 122 -16.60 -7.98 16.08
CA GLN A 122 -16.50 -9.37 16.50
C GLN A 122 -17.19 -9.59 17.84
N ASN A 123 -17.03 -8.67 18.80
CA ASN A 123 -17.69 -8.74 20.09
C ASN A 123 -19.22 -8.65 19.94
N GLU A 124 -19.72 -7.72 19.13
CA GLU A 124 -21.16 -7.58 18.86
C GLU A 124 -21.73 -8.80 18.14
N THR A 125 -21.01 -9.31 17.13
CA THR A 125 -21.40 -10.50 16.35
C THR A 125 -21.48 -11.74 17.24
N LYS A 126 -20.50 -11.94 18.14
CA LYS A 126 -20.50 -13.04 19.11
C LYS A 126 -21.61 -12.88 20.14
N SER A 127 -21.83 -11.67 20.65
CA SER A 127 -22.83 -11.39 21.68
C SER A 127 -24.27 -11.57 21.17
N GLN A 128 -24.53 -11.23 19.91
CA GLN A 128 -25.87 -11.27 19.31
C GLN A 128 -26.08 -12.48 18.37
N ALA A 129 -25.07 -13.35 18.23
CA ALA A 129 -25.05 -14.48 17.31
C ALA A 129 -25.45 -14.09 15.87
N LEU A 130 -24.89 -12.99 15.36
CA LEU A 130 -25.27 -12.43 14.07
C LEU A 130 -24.82 -13.31 12.90
N ASP A 131 -25.72 -13.47 11.94
CA ASP A 131 -25.41 -13.97 10.60
C ASP A 131 -25.08 -12.81 9.66
N SER A 132 -24.87 -13.09 8.37
CA SER A 132 -24.51 -12.09 7.36
C SER A 132 -25.57 -11.00 7.23
N ALA A 133 -26.86 -11.35 7.34
CA ALA A 133 -27.95 -10.39 7.27
C ALA A 133 -28.01 -9.51 8.54
N GLY A 134 -27.82 -10.11 9.72
CA GLY A 134 -27.75 -9.42 11.00
C GLY A 134 -26.57 -8.44 11.06
N LEU A 135 -25.40 -8.84 10.54
CA LEU A 135 -24.23 -7.97 10.46
C LEU A 135 -24.47 -6.76 9.54
N THR A 136 -25.06 -6.96 8.36
CA THR A 136 -25.41 -5.86 7.46
C THR A 136 -26.43 -4.92 8.10
N ALA A 137 -27.44 -5.46 8.79
CA ALA A 137 -28.43 -4.65 9.51
C ALA A 137 -27.82 -3.84 10.66
N LEU A 138 -26.90 -4.44 11.43
CA LEU A 138 -26.16 -3.75 12.48
C LEU A 138 -25.34 -2.60 11.91
N LEU A 139 -24.48 -2.86 10.92
CA LEU A 139 -23.61 -1.84 10.32
C LEU A 139 -24.40 -0.69 9.69
N LYS A 140 -25.53 -1.00 9.04
CA LYS A 140 -26.44 0.01 8.51
C LYS A 140 -26.99 0.90 9.63
N LYS A 141 -27.51 0.29 10.70
CA LYS A 141 -28.04 1.01 11.87
C LYS A 141 -26.97 1.89 12.54
N GLU A 142 -25.76 1.37 12.69
CA GLU A 142 -24.64 2.11 13.29
C GLU A 142 -24.25 3.32 12.44
N ASN A 143 -24.15 3.14 11.12
CA ASN A 143 -23.88 4.24 10.18
C ASN A 143 -25.00 5.29 10.19
N GLU A 144 -26.27 4.89 10.22
CA GLU A 144 -27.42 5.82 10.33
C GLU A 144 -27.42 6.59 11.66
N THR A 145 -27.13 5.90 12.77
CA THR A 145 -27.03 6.51 14.10
C THR A 145 -25.90 7.53 14.14
N TYR A 146 -24.75 7.18 13.57
CA TYR A 146 -23.59 8.06 13.50
C TYR A 146 -23.85 9.27 12.60
N ALA A 147 -24.41 9.06 11.41
CA ALA A 147 -24.77 10.13 10.48
C ALA A 147 -25.78 11.11 11.08
N SER A 148 -26.72 10.61 11.89
CA SER A 148 -27.66 11.47 12.61
C SER A 148 -26.99 12.29 13.71
N ALA A 149 -26.00 11.73 14.40
CA ALA A 149 -25.27 12.40 15.48
C ALA A 149 -24.25 13.43 14.97
N GLN A 150 -23.58 13.14 13.85
CA GLN A 150 -22.54 13.99 13.27
C GLN A 150 -22.72 14.12 11.75
N PRO A 151 -23.74 14.88 11.27
CA PRO A 151 -24.09 14.93 9.84
C PRO A 151 -22.95 15.43 8.95
N GLN A 152 -22.19 16.44 9.42
CA GLN A 152 -21.07 17.00 8.66
C GLN A 152 -19.95 15.98 8.49
N LEU A 153 -19.52 15.34 9.59
CA LEU A 153 -18.46 14.32 9.53
C LEU A 153 -18.88 13.10 8.70
N ALA A 154 -20.14 12.67 8.82
CA ALA A 154 -20.65 11.58 7.98
C ALA A 154 -20.67 11.93 6.49
N SER A 155 -20.98 13.18 6.14
CA SER A 155 -20.86 13.67 4.76
C SER A 155 -19.42 13.58 4.25
N GLU A 156 -18.45 14.01 5.05
CA GLU A 156 -17.02 13.94 4.68
C GLU A 156 -16.49 12.52 4.58
N ILE A 157 -16.94 11.63 5.46
CA ILE A 157 -16.61 10.20 5.38
C ILE A 157 -17.16 9.59 4.09
N ASN A 158 -18.40 9.88 3.72
CA ASN A 158 -18.98 9.38 2.47
C ASN A 158 -18.22 9.93 1.26
N ALA A 159 -17.88 11.22 1.26
CA ALA A 159 -17.07 11.82 0.19
C ALA A 159 -15.66 11.20 0.10
N ALA A 160 -15.03 10.88 1.23
CA ALA A 160 -13.76 10.16 1.28
C ALA A 160 -13.87 8.74 0.71
N LEU A 161 -14.96 8.02 1.00
CA LEU A 161 -15.23 6.69 0.43
C LEU A 161 -15.48 6.76 -1.08
N ASP A 162 -16.24 7.75 -1.54
CA ASP A 162 -16.46 7.98 -2.97
C ASP A 162 -15.14 8.32 -3.68
N ALA A 163 -14.29 9.16 -3.08
CA ALA A 163 -12.96 9.45 -3.59
C ALA A 163 -12.10 8.18 -3.70
N SER A 164 -12.13 7.31 -2.70
CA SER A 164 -11.46 6.00 -2.72
C SER A 164 -12.02 5.07 -3.80
N ALA A 165 -13.34 4.99 -3.95
CA ALA A 165 -13.98 4.18 -4.97
C ALA A 165 -13.60 4.65 -6.38
N ASN A 166 -13.59 5.95 -6.61
CA ASN A 166 -13.19 6.55 -7.88
C ASN A 166 -11.74 6.22 -8.25
N VAL A 167 -10.82 6.16 -7.28
CA VAL A 167 -9.43 5.71 -7.51
C VAL A 167 -9.43 4.25 -7.99
N ASN A 168 -10.15 3.36 -7.31
CA ASN A 168 -10.23 1.95 -7.71
C ASN A 168 -10.78 1.79 -9.13
N GLU A 169 -11.82 2.55 -9.49
CA GLU A 169 -12.38 2.51 -10.85
C GLU A 169 -11.40 3.04 -11.90
N ARG A 170 -10.68 4.14 -11.61
CA ARG A 170 -9.67 4.69 -12.52
C ARG A 170 -8.53 3.72 -12.74
N ALA A 171 -8.06 3.06 -11.68
CA ALA A 171 -7.05 2.03 -11.79
C ALA A 171 -7.52 0.80 -12.57
N ALA A 172 -8.77 0.35 -12.36
CA ALA A 172 -9.35 -0.73 -13.13
C ALA A 172 -9.42 -0.38 -14.63
N ARG A 173 -9.81 0.87 -14.96
CA ARG A 173 -9.81 1.36 -16.34
C ARG A 173 -8.39 1.42 -16.92
N LEU A 174 -7.40 1.90 -16.15
CA LEU A 174 -6.00 1.93 -16.58
C LEU A 174 -5.50 0.52 -16.92
N ARG A 175 -5.70 -0.43 -16.00
CA ARG A 175 -5.32 -1.84 -16.20
C ARG A 175 -5.97 -2.47 -17.43
N ALA A 176 -7.22 -2.12 -17.72
CA ALA A 176 -7.98 -2.64 -18.86
C ALA A 176 -7.45 -2.17 -20.23
N GLN A 177 -6.57 -1.15 -20.27
CA GLN A 177 -5.91 -0.71 -21.51
C GLN A 177 -4.83 -1.71 -21.98
N PHE A 178 -4.37 -2.58 -21.08
CA PHE A 178 -3.28 -3.52 -21.31
C PHE A 178 -3.78 -4.96 -21.39
N THR A 179 -3.21 -5.72 -22.30
CA THR A 179 -3.28 -7.18 -22.27
C THR A 179 -2.51 -7.71 -21.06
N ASP A 180 -2.75 -8.97 -20.68
CA ASP A 180 -2.03 -9.58 -19.55
C ASP A 180 -0.52 -9.67 -19.78
N ALA A 181 -0.09 -9.88 -21.03
CA ALA A 181 1.33 -9.92 -21.39
C ALA A 181 1.98 -8.53 -21.25
N GLU A 182 1.34 -7.49 -21.78
CA GLU A 182 1.83 -6.11 -21.65
C GLU A 182 1.87 -5.67 -20.19
N TRP A 183 0.82 -5.98 -19.43
CA TRP A 183 0.77 -5.69 -18.01
C TRP A 183 1.89 -6.39 -17.26
N ASN A 184 2.13 -7.67 -17.53
CA ASN A 184 3.22 -8.42 -16.90
C ASN A 184 4.59 -7.78 -17.21
N THR A 185 4.83 -7.32 -18.44
CA THR A 185 6.06 -6.58 -18.75
C THR A 185 6.17 -5.32 -17.89
N LEU A 186 5.12 -4.49 -17.83
CA LEU A 186 5.14 -3.26 -17.03
C LEU A 186 5.30 -3.56 -15.52
N ALA A 187 4.61 -4.58 -15.01
CA ALA A 187 4.66 -4.98 -13.61
C ALA A 187 6.06 -5.42 -13.17
N THR A 188 6.79 -6.13 -14.04
CA THR A 188 8.06 -6.80 -13.67
C THR A 188 9.31 -6.01 -14.03
N THR A 189 9.23 -5.07 -14.98
CA THR A 189 10.39 -4.28 -15.45
C THR A 189 11.12 -3.52 -14.33
N PRO A 190 10.44 -2.81 -13.39
CA PRO A 190 11.12 -2.10 -12.31
C PRO A 190 11.94 -3.04 -11.41
N ALA A 191 11.37 -4.22 -11.08
CA ALA A 191 12.06 -5.23 -10.29
C ALA A 191 13.22 -5.87 -11.05
N LEU A 192 13.06 -6.17 -12.35
CA LEU A 192 14.17 -6.64 -13.20
C LEU A 192 15.32 -5.62 -13.24
N ALA A 193 15.00 -4.33 -13.38
CA ALA A 193 15.99 -3.26 -13.41
C ALA A 193 16.81 -3.18 -12.12
N GLY A 194 16.14 -3.20 -10.96
CA GLY A 194 16.81 -3.29 -9.66
C GLY A 194 17.64 -4.56 -9.53
N TYR A 195 17.11 -5.70 -9.96
CA TYR A 195 17.79 -6.98 -9.88
C TYR A 195 19.04 -7.04 -10.79
N ALA A 196 18.99 -6.47 -11.99
CA ALA A 196 20.16 -6.43 -12.89
C ALA A 196 21.32 -5.63 -12.30
N VAL A 197 21.03 -4.51 -11.62
CA VAL A 197 22.05 -3.75 -10.87
C VAL A 197 22.61 -4.57 -9.72
N MET A 198 21.76 -5.23 -8.93
CA MET A 198 22.20 -6.13 -7.86
C MET A 198 23.13 -7.25 -8.38
N MET A 199 22.93 -7.73 -9.62
CA MET A 199 23.75 -8.78 -10.21
C MET A 199 25.01 -8.28 -10.93
N SER A 200 25.09 -6.99 -11.29
CA SER A 200 26.22 -6.41 -12.04
C SER A 200 27.48 -6.30 -11.20
N SER A 201 27.32 -6.06 -9.90
CA SER A 201 28.41 -6.09 -8.91
C SER A 201 27.99 -7.06 -7.80
N LEU A 202 28.63 -8.23 -7.74
CA LEU A 202 28.22 -9.24 -6.77
C LEU A 202 28.66 -8.80 -5.37
N SER A 203 27.74 -8.25 -4.58
CA SER A 203 27.94 -8.12 -3.14
C SER A 203 27.97 -9.51 -2.50
N GLY A 204 28.75 -9.70 -1.42
CA GLY A 204 28.76 -10.97 -0.68
C GLY A 204 27.35 -11.34 -0.14
N PRO A 205 27.13 -12.54 0.43
CA PRO A 205 25.79 -13.02 0.81
C PRO A 205 24.97 -12.06 1.70
N VAL A 206 25.64 -11.26 2.55
CA VAL A 206 24.99 -10.23 3.39
C VAL A 206 24.53 -9.03 2.57
N GLY A 207 25.25 -8.67 1.51
CA GLY A 207 24.89 -7.55 0.62
C GLY A 207 23.69 -7.86 -0.27
N ILE A 208 23.56 -9.10 -0.76
CA ILE A 208 22.41 -9.52 -1.59
C ILE A 208 21.09 -9.33 -0.83
N ASN A 209 21.03 -9.71 0.45
CA ASN A 209 19.82 -9.52 1.25
C ASN A 209 19.49 -8.03 1.46
N LYS A 210 20.53 -7.19 1.62
CA LYS A 210 20.37 -5.75 1.79
C LYS A 210 19.91 -5.06 0.50
N GLU A 211 20.48 -5.46 -0.64
CA GLU A 211 20.11 -4.95 -1.97
C GLU A 211 18.70 -5.38 -2.36
N MET A 212 18.29 -6.61 -2.02
CA MET A 212 16.91 -7.07 -2.17
C MET A 212 15.94 -6.26 -1.31
N ALA A 213 16.29 -5.98 -0.06
CA ALA A 213 15.48 -5.12 0.80
C ALA A 213 15.35 -3.71 0.22
N ALA A 214 16.47 -3.12 -0.24
CA ALA A 214 16.47 -1.80 -0.87
C ALA A 214 15.64 -1.75 -2.16
N LEU A 215 15.61 -2.84 -2.94
CA LEU A 215 14.75 -2.96 -4.12
C LEU A 215 13.27 -2.89 -3.72
N LEU A 216 12.84 -3.73 -2.78
CA LEU A 216 11.46 -3.77 -2.32
C LEU A 216 11.03 -2.44 -1.65
N GLU A 217 11.91 -1.87 -0.84
CA GLU A 217 11.70 -0.56 -0.20
C GLU A 217 11.57 0.55 -1.25
N ALA A 218 12.41 0.55 -2.30
CA ALA A 218 12.28 1.49 -3.42
C ALA A 218 10.93 1.36 -4.14
N MET A 219 10.46 0.14 -4.39
CA MET A 219 9.16 -0.12 -5.02
C MET A 219 8.04 0.50 -4.18
N VAL A 220 8.05 0.28 -2.86
CA VAL A 220 7.05 0.81 -1.93
C VAL A 220 7.13 2.34 -1.85
N ASP A 221 8.33 2.91 -1.69
CA ASP A 221 8.54 4.35 -1.52
C ASP A 221 8.06 5.15 -2.73
N TYR A 222 8.53 4.78 -3.92
CA TYR A 222 8.13 5.48 -5.14
C TYR A 222 6.66 5.21 -5.49
N GLY A 223 6.16 4.01 -5.21
CA GLY A 223 4.74 3.68 -5.36
C GLY A 223 3.82 4.48 -4.45
N SER A 224 4.26 4.73 -3.21
CA SER A 224 3.50 5.50 -2.22
C SER A 224 3.59 7.02 -2.44
N ALA A 225 4.67 7.49 -3.07
CA ALA A 225 4.82 8.88 -3.49
C ALA A 225 4.01 9.23 -4.75
N ALA A 226 3.63 8.24 -5.56
CA ALA A 226 2.81 8.41 -6.75
C ALA A 226 1.30 8.46 -6.40
N GLU A 227 0.48 9.02 -7.29
CA GLU A 227 -0.98 8.91 -7.15
C GLU A 227 -1.37 7.42 -7.21
N PRO A 228 -2.27 6.93 -6.32
CA PRO A 228 -2.51 5.48 -6.20
C PRO A 228 -3.06 4.81 -7.46
N ASP A 229 -3.72 5.58 -8.34
CA ASP A 229 -4.28 5.14 -9.62
C ASP A 229 -3.43 5.53 -10.84
N SER A 230 -2.23 6.08 -10.63
CA SER A 230 -1.23 6.23 -11.69
C SER A 230 -0.61 4.87 -12.05
N LEU A 231 0.02 4.78 -13.22
CA LEU A 231 0.69 3.54 -13.63
C LEU A 231 1.75 3.10 -12.62
N VAL A 232 2.56 4.05 -12.11
CA VAL A 232 3.58 3.78 -11.08
C VAL A 232 2.95 3.30 -9.78
N GLY A 233 1.88 3.98 -9.32
CA GLY A 233 1.18 3.63 -8.08
C GLY A 233 0.58 2.22 -8.09
N ILE A 234 0.18 1.73 -9.27
CA ILE A 234 -0.38 0.39 -9.42
C ILE A 234 0.74 -0.64 -9.63
N VAL A 235 1.65 -0.43 -10.59
CA VAL A 235 2.74 -1.38 -10.93
C VAL A 235 3.64 -1.66 -9.74
N SER A 236 3.93 -0.65 -8.91
CA SER A 236 4.77 -0.80 -7.71
C SER A 236 4.26 -1.84 -6.71
N ARG A 237 2.99 -2.23 -6.79
CA ARG A 237 2.33 -3.15 -5.84
C ARG A 237 2.18 -4.57 -6.39
N GLU A 238 2.61 -4.82 -7.63
CA GLU A 238 2.48 -6.13 -8.27
C GLU A 238 3.61 -7.08 -7.84
N VAL A 239 4.83 -6.56 -7.64
CA VAL A 239 6.01 -7.31 -7.17
C VAL A 239 6.43 -6.78 -5.81
N THR A 240 6.09 -7.51 -4.76
CA THR A 240 6.23 -7.06 -3.35
C THR A 240 6.99 -8.04 -2.46
N THR A 241 7.41 -9.18 -3.00
CA THR A 241 8.10 -10.23 -2.23
C THR A 241 9.39 -10.68 -2.93
N PRO A 242 10.41 -11.12 -2.17
CA PRO A 242 11.63 -11.71 -2.75
C PRO A 242 11.32 -12.91 -3.64
N GLU A 243 10.35 -13.74 -3.27
CA GLU A 243 9.95 -14.94 -4.02
C GLU A 243 9.47 -14.57 -5.43
N GLN A 244 8.65 -13.52 -5.56
CA GLN A 244 8.20 -13.03 -6.87
C GLN A 244 9.37 -12.56 -7.73
N ILE A 245 10.37 -11.89 -7.13
CA ILE A 245 11.57 -11.43 -7.84
C ILE A 245 12.40 -12.63 -8.32
N THR A 246 12.59 -13.65 -7.48
CA THR A 246 13.29 -14.88 -7.90
C THR A 246 12.55 -15.65 -8.98
N ALA A 247 11.21 -15.62 -8.96
CA ALA A 247 10.37 -16.27 -9.95
C ALA A 247 10.47 -15.63 -11.35
N LEU A 248 11.02 -14.43 -11.47
CA LEU A 248 11.33 -13.80 -12.77
C LEU A 248 12.41 -14.57 -13.55
N GLY A 249 13.16 -15.47 -12.91
CA GLY A 249 14.18 -16.29 -13.55
C GLY A 249 15.45 -15.51 -13.94
N ALA A 250 15.58 -14.27 -13.45
CA ALA A 250 16.78 -13.48 -13.62
C ALA A 250 17.92 -14.04 -12.75
N ASN A 251 19.11 -14.08 -13.32
CA ASN A 251 20.34 -14.53 -12.69
C ASN A 251 21.53 -13.77 -13.32
N ARG A 252 22.75 -14.08 -12.87
CA ARG A 252 23.96 -13.37 -13.30
C ARG A 252 24.19 -13.41 -14.82
N GLU A 253 23.79 -14.48 -15.48
CA GLU A 253 24.06 -14.69 -16.91
C GLU A 253 23.05 -13.97 -17.80
N ASN A 254 21.81 -13.77 -17.33
CA ASN A 254 20.72 -13.26 -18.16
C ASN A 254 20.09 -11.94 -17.68
N ALA A 255 20.36 -11.46 -16.45
CA ALA A 255 19.65 -10.32 -15.87
C ALA A 255 19.75 -9.04 -16.70
N LEU A 256 20.94 -8.77 -17.28
CA LEU A 256 21.15 -7.62 -18.16
C LEU A 256 20.32 -7.70 -19.43
N ASN A 257 20.28 -8.88 -20.08
CA ASN A 257 19.49 -9.08 -21.29
C ASN A 257 17.99 -9.01 -21.00
N LEU A 258 17.52 -9.67 -19.95
CA LEU A 258 16.11 -9.64 -19.53
C LEU A 258 15.65 -8.22 -19.22
N THR A 259 16.46 -7.45 -18.48
CA THR A 259 16.15 -6.07 -18.13
C THR A 259 16.12 -5.17 -19.35
N ARG A 260 17.11 -5.29 -20.25
CA ARG A 260 17.13 -4.54 -21.50
C ARG A 260 15.88 -4.81 -22.33
N ASP A 261 15.55 -6.08 -22.53
CA ASP A 261 14.42 -6.49 -23.37
C ASP A 261 13.09 -6.05 -22.75
N ALA A 262 12.95 -6.16 -21.42
CA ALA A 262 11.80 -5.66 -20.69
C ALA A 262 11.68 -4.13 -20.78
N CYS A 263 12.77 -3.38 -20.66
CA CYS A 263 12.78 -1.92 -20.81
C CYS A 263 12.38 -1.47 -22.22
N LEU A 264 12.89 -2.13 -23.25
CA LEU A 264 12.54 -1.83 -24.64
C LEU A 264 11.06 -2.12 -24.92
N GLU A 265 10.54 -3.25 -24.43
CA GLU A 265 9.13 -3.59 -24.58
C GLU A 265 8.22 -2.68 -23.75
N ALA A 266 8.60 -2.33 -22.52
CA ALA A 266 7.89 -1.34 -21.72
C ALA A 266 7.83 0.02 -22.44
N LEU A 267 8.96 0.50 -22.99
CA LEU A 267 8.98 1.74 -23.78
C LEU A 267 8.02 1.66 -24.97
N ARG A 268 8.01 0.54 -25.70
CA ARG A 268 7.11 0.32 -26.83
C ARG A 268 5.64 0.42 -26.39
N ILE A 269 5.26 -0.29 -25.33
CA ILE A 269 3.91 -0.30 -24.77
C ILE A 269 3.49 1.11 -24.34
N LEU A 270 4.33 1.81 -23.58
CA LEU A 270 4.02 3.15 -23.06
C LEU A 270 3.86 4.17 -24.18
N THR A 271 4.74 4.14 -25.18
CA THR A 271 4.66 5.08 -26.31
C THR A 271 3.40 4.87 -27.16
N GLU A 272 2.86 3.66 -27.19
CA GLU A 272 1.65 3.32 -27.93
C GLU A 272 0.37 3.68 -27.17
N LYS A 273 0.35 3.48 -25.84
CA LYS A 273 -0.89 3.45 -25.05
C LYS A 273 -1.01 4.55 -24.00
N GLU A 274 0.10 5.11 -23.55
CA GLU A 274 0.11 6.02 -22.41
C GLU A 274 0.41 7.46 -22.79
N THR A 275 0.06 8.37 -21.88
CA THR A 275 0.38 9.79 -22.06
C THR A 275 1.88 10.02 -21.88
N HIS A 276 2.38 11.16 -22.38
CA HIS A 276 3.77 11.54 -22.19
C HIS A 276 4.15 11.66 -20.70
N ALA A 277 3.24 12.18 -19.86
CA ALA A 277 3.48 12.33 -18.42
C ALA A 277 3.63 10.97 -17.73
N GLU A 278 2.73 10.02 -18.02
CA GLU A 278 2.75 8.69 -17.41
C GLU A 278 3.93 7.86 -17.90
N THR A 279 4.27 8.01 -19.18
CA THR A 279 5.47 7.43 -19.77
C THR A 279 6.72 7.95 -19.05
N LEU A 280 6.82 9.27 -18.84
CA LEU A 280 7.98 9.87 -18.17
C LEU A 280 8.07 9.44 -16.69
N ALA A 281 6.95 9.45 -15.97
CA ALA A 281 6.88 9.03 -14.57
C ALA A 281 7.30 7.56 -14.40
N TYR A 282 6.82 6.68 -15.28
CA TYR A 282 7.21 5.27 -15.27
C TYR A 282 8.70 5.07 -15.56
N LYS A 283 9.25 5.77 -16.56
CA LYS A 283 10.69 5.69 -16.88
C LYS A 283 11.55 6.13 -15.71
N ALA A 284 11.21 7.27 -15.10
CA ALA A 284 11.87 7.78 -13.92
C ALA A 284 11.79 6.76 -12.77
N PHE A 285 10.63 6.17 -12.54
CA PHE A 285 10.44 5.13 -11.52
C PHE A 285 11.38 3.93 -11.71
N VAL A 286 11.45 3.35 -12.91
CA VAL A 286 12.34 2.19 -13.18
C VAL A 286 13.81 2.54 -12.92
N VAL A 287 14.28 3.68 -13.43
CA VAL A 287 15.67 4.14 -13.25
C VAL A 287 15.97 4.45 -11.79
N ASN A 288 15.03 5.06 -11.07
CA ASN A 288 15.18 5.42 -9.66
C ASN A 288 15.20 4.20 -8.73
N VAL A 289 14.41 3.16 -9.04
CA VAL A 289 14.48 1.87 -8.32
C VAL A 289 15.87 1.24 -8.52
N ALA A 290 16.34 1.15 -9.76
CA ALA A 290 17.67 0.62 -10.06
C ALA A 290 18.79 1.42 -9.37
N THR A 291 18.69 2.75 -9.36
CA THR A 291 19.65 3.65 -8.70
C THR A 291 19.65 3.48 -7.18
N ARG A 292 18.48 3.25 -6.56
CA ARG A 292 18.39 2.97 -5.12
C ARG A 292 19.13 1.69 -4.76
N VAL A 293 18.98 0.64 -5.58
CA VAL A 293 19.69 -0.63 -5.37
C VAL A 293 21.21 -0.45 -5.46
N ALA A 294 21.71 0.26 -6.48
CA ALA A 294 23.15 0.57 -6.59
C ALA A 294 23.68 1.32 -5.36
N SER A 295 22.87 2.21 -4.80
CA SER A 295 23.26 3.03 -3.64
C SER A 295 23.23 2.26 -2.31
N ALA A 296 22.51 1.15 -2.23
CA ALA A 296 22.36 0.37 -0.98
C ALA A 296 23.66 -0.32 -0.54
N ALA A 297 24.58 -0.59 -1.48
CA ALA A 297 25.88 -1.20 -1.22
C ALA A 297 26.85 -0.28 -0.44
N ILE A 298 26.55 1.02 -0.35
CA ILE A 298 27.44 2.04 0.25
C ILE A 298 27.51 1.92 1.79
N ASP A 299 26.45 1.43 2.46
CA ASP A 299 26.32 1.47 3.93
C ASP A 299 26.68 0.13 4.64
N GLY A 300 27.86 -0.43 4.39
CA GLY A 300 28.38 -1.60 5.11
C GLY A 300 29.23 -1.21 6.34
N GLY A 301 28.64 -1.23 7.53
CA GLY A 301 29.15 -0.57 8.74
C GLY A 301 30.35 -1.17 9.51
N VAL A 302 30.83 -0.33 10.43
CA VAL A 302 31.81 -0.50 11.53
C VAL A 302 33.30 -0.59 11.11
N MET A 303 33.97 0.57 11.06
CA MET A 303 35.41 0.82 10.75
C MET A 303 35.85 0.94 9.28
N SER A 304 34.97 1.10 8.29
CA SER A 304 35.40 1.59 6.97
C SER A 304 35.00 3.05 6.77
N ILE A 305 35.97 3.95 6.87
CA ILE A 305 35.84 5.31 6.32
C ILE A 305 35.82 5.14 4.79
N GLY A 306 34.64 5.18 4.17
CA GLY A 306 34.47 5.18 2.71
C GLY A 306 33.69 3.98 2.17
N GLY A 307 32.36 4.07 2.21
CA GLY A 307 31.50 3.21 1.37
C GLY A 307 31.94 3.31 -0.09
N LYS A 308 31.95 2.18 -0.81
CA LYS A 308 32.41 2.17 -2.20
C LYS A 308 31.36 2.90 -3.04
N PRO A 309 31.72 3.93 -3.84
CA PRO A 309 30.79 4.57 -4.76
C PRO A 309 30.21 3.55 -5.74
N ILE A 310 29.08 3.89 -6.38
CA ILE A 310 28.50 3.12 -7.49
C ILE A 310 29.63 2.63 -8.40
N THR A 311 29.72 1.32 -8.62
CA THR A 311 30.82 0.75 -9.40
C THR A 311 30.67 1.08 -10.88
N GLU A 312 31.75 0.90 -11.64
CA GLU A 312 31.68 1.10 -13.09
C GLU A 312 30.66 0.14 -13.74
N GLU A 313 30.58 -1.11 -13.26
CA GLU A 313 29.62 -2.11 -13.75
C GLU A 313 28.16 -1.76 -13.41
N GLU A 314 27.92 -1.23 -12.21
CA GLU A 314 26.59 -0.74 -11.81
C GLU A 314 26.19 0.48 -12.64
N GLN A 315 27.11 1.43 -12.86
CA GLN A 315 26.87 2.60 -13.68
C GLN A 315 26.58 2.21 -15.14
N MET A 316 27.34 1.30 -15.72
CA MET A 316 27.07 0.77 -17.06
C MET A 316 25.68 0.13 -17.16
N THR A 317 25.23 -0.53 -16.09
CA THR A 317 23.89 -1.14 -16.03
C THR A 317 22.80 -0.08 -15.96
N LEU A 318 22.99 0.97 -15.15
CA LEU A 318 22.07 2.11 -15.08
C LEU A 318 21.97 2.85 -16.41
N ASP A 319 23.10 3.09 -17.07
CA ASP A 319 23.16 3.74 -18.38
C ASP A 319 22.43 2.92 -19.46
N LEU A 320 22.58 1.59 -19.42
CA LEU A 320 21.84 0.66 -20.29
C LEU A 320 20.33 0.74 -20.05
N ILE A 321 19.87 0.74 -18.80
CA ILE A 321 18.45 0.87 -18.45
C ILE A 321 17.89 2.21 -18.96
N ALA A 322 18.59 3.32 -18.68
CA ALA A 322 18.17 4.64 -19.12
C ALA A 322 18.13 4.74 -20.66
N ALA A 323 19.12 4.19 -21.36
CA ALA A 323 19.15 4.15 -22.81
C ALA A 323 18.01 3.30 -23.40
N ALA A 324 17.75 2.11 -22.84
CA ALA A 324 16.68 1.22 -23.29
C ALA A 324 15.29 1.85 -23.10
N LEU A 325 15.11 2.66 -22.05
CA LEU A 325 13.89 3.42 -21.79
C LEU A 325 13.83 4.75 -22.55
N ALA A 326 14.89 5.14 -23.26
CA ALA A 326 15.05 6.48 -23.82
C ALA A 326 14.73 7.56 -22.76
N TYR A 327 15.33 7.43 -21.58
CA TYR A 327 15.18 8.33 -20.45
C TYR A 327 16.44 9.19 -20.31
N GLN A 328 16.24 10.50 -20.20
CA GLN A 328 17.26 11.45 -19.82
C GLN A 328 16.74 12.16 -18.56
N PRO A 329 17.45 12.06 -17.43
CA PRO A 329 17.06 12.71 -16.18
C PRO A 329 17.06 14.23 -16.27
#